data_AF-A7H5T9-F1
#
_entry.id   AF-A7H5T9-F1
#
_cell.length_a   1.000
_cell.length_b   1.000
_cell.length_c   1.000
_cell.angle_alpha   90.00
_cell.angle_beta   90.00
_cell.angle_gamma   90.00
#
_symmetry.space_group_name_H-M   'P 1'
#
loop_
_entity.id
_entity.type
_entity.pdbx_description
1 polymer ?
#
loop_
_entity_poly.entity_id
_entity_poly.type
_entity_poly.pdbx_seq_one_letter_code
_entity_poly.pdbx_strand_id
1 'polypeptide(L)'
;MPFIMELLKQNKLKLISFLLFSFITSAVGVLTLVFINDYLLKNAQNIPIFYFIVLLLIFFISSTIVELGLSIFGQNFIFKMQRRVVKQILDTPLLRVAKVGKARILASLGSDVRNISFGLLRLPDFLQSSILILCTSVYLCYLSPQIFALCVVWIMVIFITNNFLMMKVYQYFRKARENDDALQNNYQNILDGHKELLINRDRAKLYYEDEFENNARLKKKNSTLGNLFNNLSNNWTNVILLALVGVEFYLALKFEWASVADATTIALSILFLRTPLVSMIGSFPTLLLAKIALDKIAKLELDDYIEGFKKTHYISEWKKISFRNTQFAYEENFHLNPVNIELKKGELVFLIGKNGSGKSTFCMLLTGLFKPSKGGIYVDDMLVDDKNLDEYRSLISAVFSDFHLFTKTLNKENFASEEKIAFWLEFLELKDKTSVKDNELTLTKLSTGQKKRLAMLIALLEERDILVLDEWAADQDPVFRRFFYKKLLPLLKEQGKTIFAITHDDAYFDSADRIFLAQNGEISELKGENIKELAKNLVEKFD
;
A
#
# COMPACT_ATOMS: atom_id res chain seq x y z
N MET A 1 4.63 3.91 -14.70
CA MET A 1 5.91 4.33 -15.29
C MET A 1 6.58 5.55 -14.64
N PRO A 2 5.89 6.67 -14.30
CA PRO A 2 6.58 7.90 -13.85
C PRO A 2 7.36 7.71 -12.53
N PHE A 3 6.86 6.89 -11.60
CA PHE A 3 7.50 6.67 -10.29
C PHE A 3 8.89 6.03 -10.36
N ILE A 4 9.04 4.90 -11.08
CA ILE A 4 10.36 4.26 -11.23
C ILE A 4 11.32 5.23 -11.91
N MET A 5 10.84 5.94 -12.94
CA MET A 5 11.65 6.91 -13.68
C MET A 5 12.08 8.07 -12.79
N GLU A 6 11.21 8.57 -11.92
CA GLU A 6 11.49 9.62 -10.94
C GLU A 6 12.55 9.16 -9.93
N LEU A 7 12.40 7.94 -9.41
CA LEU A 7 13.28 7.39 -8.38
C LEU A 7 14.66 6.98 -8.96
N LEU A 8 14.69 6.48 -10.20
CA LEU A 8 15.92 6.28 -10.98
C LEU A 8 16.60 7.62 -11.29
N LYS A 9 15.85 8.67 -11.67
CA LYS A 9 16.39 10.02 -11.91
C LYS A 9 16.99 10.62 -10.64
N GLN A 10 16.31 10.49 -9.50
CA GLN A 10 16.81 10.98 -8.21
C GLN A 10 18.10 10.26 -7.77
N ASN A 11 18.30 9.01 -8.17
CA ASN A 11 19.50 8.22 -7.82
C ASN A 11 20.43 7.99 -9.01
N LYS A 12 20.35 8.82 -10.06
CA LYS A 12 21.10 8.63 -11.32
C LYS A 12 22.60 8.45 -11.11
N LEU A 13 23.21 9.24 -10.23
CA LEU A 13 24.65 9.17 -9.96
C LEU A 13 25.05 7.86 -9.29
N LYS A 14 24.24 7.37 -8.35
CA LYS A 14 24.46 6.08 -7.68
C LYS A 14 24.32 4.92 -8.67
N LEU A 15 23.30 4.96 -9.53
CA LEU A 15 23.09 3.95 -10.57
C LEU A 15 24.23 3.93 -11.59
N ILE A 16 24.71 5.10 -12.02
CA ILE A 16 25.87 5.21 -12.91
C ILE A 16 27.12 4.64 -12.21
N SER A 17 27.36 4.97 -10.94
CA SER A 17 28.48 4.38 -10.21
C SER A 17 28.37 2.87 -10.10
N PHE A 18 27.16 2.32 -9.86
CA PHE A 18 26.96 0.86 -9.81
C PHE A 18 27.23 0.20 -11.16
N LEU A 19 26.77 0.79 -12.26
CA LEU A 19 27.04 0.29 -13.61
C LEU A 19 28.54 0.32 -13.92
N LEU A 20 29.25 1.38 -13.54
CA LEU A 20 30.70 1.48 -13.70
C LEU A 20 31.44 0.44 -12.88
N PHE A 21 31.10 0.26 -11.59
CA PHE A 21 31.71 -0.79 -10.77
C PHE A 21 31.39 -2.19 -11.28
N SER A 22 30.16 -2.45 -11.73
CA SER A 22 29.77 -3.72 -12.34
C SER A 22 30.56 -4.01 -13.61
N PHE A 23 30.83 -2.98 -14.42
CA PHE A 23 31.70 -3.09 -15.58
C PHE A 23 33.14 -3.41 -15.20
N ILE A 24 33.70 -2.71 -14.20
CA ILE A 24 35.06 -2.98 -13.70
C ILE A 24 35.17 -4.43 -13.20
N THR A 25 34.23 -4.88 -12.35
CA THR A 25 34.21 -6.26 -11.85
C THR A 25 34.12 -7.27 -12.99
N SER A 26 33.26 -7.02 -13.99
CA SER A 26 33.14 -7.89 -15.16
C SER A 26 34.41 -7.93 -16.00
N ALA A 27 35.06 -6.77 -16.20
CA ALA A 27 36.34 -6.66 -16.89
C ALA A 27 37.46 -7.40 -16.15
N VAL A 28 37.55 -7.29 -14.82
CA VAL A 28 38.52 -8.04 -13.99
C VAL A 28 38.27 -9.55 -14.11
N GLY A 29 37.01 -9.97 -14.15
CA GLY A 29 36.64 -11.37 -14.39
C GLY A 29 37.15 -11.87 -15.76
N VAL A 30 36.97 -11.08 -16.82
CA VAL A 30 37.51 -11.41 -18.16
C VAL A 30 39.04 -11.40 -18.17
N LEU A 31 39.70 -10.44 -17.51
CA LEU A 31 41.15 -10.41 -17.38
C LEU A 31 41.70 -11.65 -16.67
N THR A 32 40.94 -12.21 -15.73
CA THR A 32 41.30 -13.46 -15.06
C THR A 32 41.25 -14.64 -16.05
N LEU A 33 40.27 -14.67 -16.97
CA LEU A 33 40.24 -15.65 -18.07
C LEU A 33 41.40 -15.47 -19.06
N VAL A 34 41.73 -14.22 -19.41
CA VAL A 34 42.89 -13.89 -20.26
C VAL A 34 44.18 -14.40 -19.62
N PHE A 35 44.36 -14.13 -18.31
CA PHE A 35 45.54 -14.57 -17.58
C PHE A 35 45.70 -16.09 -17.59
N ILE A 36 44.59 -16.83 -17.43
CA ILE A 36 44.59 -18.31 -17.52
C ILE A 36 45.04 -18.76 -18.92
N ASN A 37 44.54 -18.14 -19.99
CA ASN A 37 44.91 -18.52 -21.36
C ASN A 37 46.40 -18.26 -21.65
N ASP A 38 46.85 -17.03 -21.44
CA ASP A 38 48.17 -16.59 -21.93
C ASP A 38 49.32 -17.05 -21.04
N TYR A 39 49.10 -17.13 -19.72
CA TYR A 39 50.16 -17.48 -18.76
C TYR A 39 50.07 -18.91 -18.21
N LEU A 40 48.88 -19.50 -18.05
CA LEU A 40 48.78 -20.88 -17.52
C LEU A 40 48.73 -21.94 -18.62
N LEU A 41 48.01 -21.69 -19.71
CA LEU A 41 47.83 -22.67 -20.78
C LEU A 41 48.92 -22.57 -21.87
N LYS A 42 49.36 -21.35 -22.24
CA LYS A 42 50.35 -21.15 -23.31
C LYS A 42 51.81 -21.09 -22.84
N ASN A 43 52.09 -20.54 -21.65
CA ASN A 43 53.47 -20.26 -21.19
C ASN A 43 53.77 -20.78 -19.76
N ALA A 44 54.15 -22.06 -19.63
CA ALA A 44 54.31 -22.72 -18.33
C ALA A 44 55.64 -22.46 -17.59
N GLN A 45 56.62 -21.76 -18.18
CA GLN A 45 57.99 -21.72 -17.64
C GLN A 45 58.28 -20.59 -16.62
N ASN A 46 57.42 -19.56 -16.52
CA ASN A 46 57.52 -18.49 -15.50
C ASN A 46 56.13 -17.88 -15.22
N ILE A 47 55.34 -18.54 -14.37
CA ILE A 47 53.97 -18.12 -14.07
C ILE A 47 53.96 -17.12 -12.92
N PRO A 48 53.50 -15.87 -13.13
CA PRO A 48 53.51 -14.86 -12.09
C PRO A 48 52.27 -14.99 -11.18
N ILE A 49 52.21 -16.09 -10.40
CA ILE A 49 51.06 -16.50 -9.54
C ILE A 49 50.59 -15.37 -8.61
N PHE A 50 51.51 -14.52 -8.14
CA PHE A 50 51.17 -13.36 -7.31
C PHE A 50 50.16 -12.42 -7.98
N TYR A 51 50.30 -12.15 -9.29
CA TYR A 51 49.37 -11.29 -10.02
C TYR A 51 47.99 -11.94 -10.15
N PHE A 52 47.93 -13.27 -10.30
CA PHE A 52 46.68 -14.01 -10.32
C PHE A 52 45.93 -13.90 -8.97
N ILE A 53 46.65 -14.03 -7.85
CA ILE A 53 46.06 -13.85 -6.52
C ILE A 53 45.54 -12.42 -6.34
N VAL A 54 46.29 -11.41 -6.79
CA VAL A 54 45.86 -10.01 -6.74
C VAL A 54 44.61 -9.79 -7.59
N LEU A 55 44.55 -10.35 -8.81
CA LEU A 55 43.35 -10.28 -9.66
C LEU A 55 42.12 -10.90 -8.99
N LEU A 56 42.26 -12.07 -8.38
CA LEU A 56 41.17 -12.73 -7.65
C LEU A 56 40.71 -11.91 -6.44
N LEU A 57 41.64 -11.30 -5.71
CA LEU A 57 41.33 -10.46 -4.56
C LEU A 57 40.60 -9.18 -4.99
N ILE A 58 41.03 -8.54 -6.08
CA ILE A 58 40.33 -7.40 -6.68
C ILE A 58 38.94 -7.82 -7.16
N PHE A 59 38.82 -8.97 -7.82
CA PHE A 59 37.55 -9.50 -8.28
C PHE A 59 36.58 -9.70 -7.10
N PHE A 60 37.01 -10.40 -6.04
CA PHE A 60 36.21 -10.64 -4.84
C PHE A 60 35.80 -9.36 -4.12
N ILE A 61 36.73 -8.41 -3.91
CA ILE A 61 36.42 -7.15 -3.25
C ILE A 61 35.43 -6.34 -4.09
N SER A 62 35.67 -6.23 -5.40
CA SER A 62 34.80 -5.46 -6.29
C SER A 62 33.40 -6.08 -6.41
N SER A 63 33.28 -7.40 -6.52
CA SER A 63 31.98 -8.10 -6.56
C SER A 63 31.21 -7.92 -5.26
N THR A 64 31.89 -8.03 -4.11
CA THR A 64 31.29 -7.85 -2.79
C THR A 64 30.79 -6.42 -2.59
N ILE A 65 31.58 -5.41 -2.99
CA ILE A 65 31.16 -3.99 -2.91
C ILE A 65 29.92 -3.74 -3.76
N VAL A 66 29.89 -4.28 -4.98
CA VAL A 66 28.74 -4.18 -5.89
C VAL A 66 27.50 -4.83 -5.25
N GLU A 67 27.60 -6.08 -4.80
CA GLU A 67 26.48 -6.80 -4.17
C GLU A 67 25.94 -6.08 -2.92
N LEU A 68 26.81 -5.63 -2.01
CA LEU A 68 26.40 -4.90 -0.81
C LEU A 68 25.73 -3.57 -1.15
N GLY A 69 26.31 -2.80 -2.07
CA GLY A 69 25.77 -1.51 -2.48
C GLY A 69 24.38 -1.63 -3.12
N LEU A 70 24.18 -2.67 -3.94
CA LEU A 70 22.91 -2.98 -4.58
C LEU A 70 21.84 -3.46 -3.59
N SER A 71 22.24 -4.28 -2.61
CA SER A 71 21.34 -4.72 -1.53
C SER A 71 20.86 -3.53 -0.69
N ILE A 72 21.78 -2.64 -0.29
CA ILE A 72 21.45 -1.41 0.46
C ILE A 72 20.56 -0.48 -0.38
N PHE A 73 20.86 -0.32 -1.68
CA PHE A 73 20.03 0.45 -2.59
C PHE A 73 18.61 -0.13 -2.69
N GLY A 74 18.50 -1.44 -2.84
CA GLY A 74 17.23 -2.16 -2.88
C GLY A 74 16.42 -1.94 -1.60
N GLN A 75 16.99 -2.14 -0.42
CA GLN A 75 16.28 -1.93 0.86
C GLN A 75 15.81 -0.48 1.04
N ASN A 76 16.66 0.49 0.71
CA ASN A 76 16.27 1.91 0.77
C ASN A 76 15.15 2.25 -0.21
N PHE A 77 15.14 1.65 -1.39
CA PHE A 77 14.05 1.81 -2.35
C PHE A 77 12.73 1.30 -1.75
N ILE A 78 12.73 0.10 -1.17
CA ILE A 78 11.54 -0.53 -0.58
C ILE A 78 10.97 0.36 0.53
N PHE A 79 11.83 0.83 1.43
CA PHE A 79 11.46 1.74 2.50
C PHE A 79 10.81 3.02 1.97
N LYS A 80 11.40 3.65 0.96
CA LYS A 80 10.83 4.86 0.33
C LYS A 80 9.49 4.59 -0.34
N MET A 81 9.35 3.46 -1.03
CA MET A 81 8.11 3.08 -1.69
C MET A 81 6.98 2.81 -0.69
N GLN A 82 7.27 2.08 0.40
CA GLN A 82 6.29 1.85 1.47
C GLN A 82 5.83 3.17 2.09
N ARG A 83 6.77 4.06 2.44
CA ARG A 83 6.44 5.39 2.97
C ARG A 83 5.58 6.20 2.00
N ARG A 84 5.90 6.17 0.71
CA ARG A 84 5.15 6.88 -0.34
C ARG A 84 3.72 6.37 -0.46
N VAL A 85 3.51 5.06 -0.61
CA VAL A 85 2.17 4.47 -0.76
C VAL A 85 1.32 4.75 0.48
N VAL A 86 1.88 4.59 1.68
CA VAL A 86 1.17 4.93 2.92
C VAL A 86 0.82 6.41 2.97
N LYS A 87 1.75 7.31 2.61
CA LYS A 87 1.49 8.76 2.59
C LYS A 87 0.42 9.14 1.58
N GLN A 88 0.45 8.55 0.38
CA GLN A 88 -0.59 8.77 -0.63
C GLN A 88 -1.96 8.30 -0.14
N ILE A 89 -2.05 7.16 0.56
CA ILE A 89 -3.32 6.71 1.17
C ILE A 89 -3.82 7.72 2.21
N LEU A 90 -2.93 8.27 3.04
CA LEU A 90 -3.28 9.27 4.05
C LEU A 90 -3.76 10.60 3.44
N ASP A 91 -3.20 11.00 2.29
CA ASP A 91 -3.52 12.27 1.63
C ASP A 91 -4.70 12.15 0.65
N THR A 92 -5.02 10.94 0.18
CA THR A 92 -6.11 10.70 -0.78
C THR A 92 -7.48 10.87 -0.10
N PRO A 93 -8.44 11.57 -0.71
CA PRO A 93 -9.80 11.74 -0.18
C PRO A 93 -10.51 10.42 0.13
N LEU A 94 -11.28 10.43 1.22
CA LEU A 94 -11.99 9.25 1.76
C LEU A 94 -12.82 8.52 0.69
N LEU A 95 -13.57 9.24 -0.13
CA LEU A 95 -14.45 8.64 -1.15
C LEU A 95 -13.64 7.79 -2.16
N ARG A 96 -12.44 8.23 -2.54
CA ARG A 96 -11.61 7.50 -3.48
C ARG A 96 -10.99 6.27 -2.82
N VAL A 97 -10.50 6.40 -1.58
CA VAL A 97 -10.00 5.26 -0.79
C VAL A 97 -11.08 4.20 -0.58
N ALA A 98 -12.31 4.63 -0.27
CA ALA A 98 -13.45 3.74 -0.10
C ALA A 98 -13.80 2.98 -1.39
N LYS A 99 -13.74 3.62 -2.57
CA LYS A 99 -13.96 2.98 -3.88
C LYS A 99 -12.93 1.89 -4.20
N VAL A 100 -11.66 2.10 -3.82
CA VAL A 100 -10.59 1.12 -4.06
C VAL A 100 -10.79 -0.14 -3.21
N GLY A 101 -11.26 0.03 -1.97
CA GLY A 101 -11.55 -1.04 -1.03
C GLY A 101 -10.33 -1.49 -0.21
N LYS A 102 -10.59 -1.82 1.06
CA LYS A 102 -9.56 -2.18 2.06
C LYS A 102 -8.70 -3.37 1.64
N ALA A 103 -9.31 -4.43 1.10
CA ALA A 103 -8.61 -5.64 0.68
C ALA A 103 -7.54 -5.37 -0.37
N ARG A 104 -7.88 -4.57 -1.39
CA ARG A 104 -6.97 -4.22 -2.48
C ARG A 104 -5.81 -3.35 -1.98
N ILE A 105 -6.08 -2.38 -1.09
CA ILE A 105 -5.05 -1.56 -0.45
C ILE A 105 -4.08 -2.43 0.36
N LEU A 106 -4.59 -3.37 1.16
CA LEU A 106 -3.77 -4.29 1.96
C LEU A 106 -2.93 -5.22 1.06
N ALA A 107 -3.53 -5.77 0.01
CA ALA A 107 -2.82 -6.59 -0.97
C ALA A 107 -1.65 -5.82 -1.62
N SER A 108 -1.88 -4.53 -1.92
CA SER A 108 -0.86 -3.65 -2.48
C SER A 108 0.25 -3.31 -1.49
N LEU A 109 -0.08 -2.91 -0.25
CA LEU A 109 0.91 -2.62 0.81
C LEU A 109 1.74 -3.85 1.20
N GLY A 110 1.15 -5.05 1.14
CA GLY A 110 1.80 -6.29 1.52
C GLY A 110 2.49 -7.00 0.36
N SER A 111 1.70 -7.58 -0.54
CA SER A 111 2.22 -8.50 -1.56
C SER A 111 2.79 -7.79 -2.78
N ASP A 112 2.15 -6.72 -3.27
CA ASP A 112 2.64 -6.02 -4.47
C ASP A 112 3.92 -5.25 -4.17
N VAL A 113 3.98 -4.51 -3.06
CA VAL A 113 5.22 -3.87 -2.58
C VAL A 113 6.37 -4.88 -2.50
N ARG A 114 6.15 -6.07 -1.90
CA ARG A 114 7.19 -7.12 -1.83
C ARG A 114 7.60 -7.66 -3.19
N ASN A 115 6.66 -7.85 -4.12
CA ASN A 115 6.99 -8.32 -5.46
C ASN A 115 7.85 -7.29 -6.22
N ILE A 116 7.56 -6.00 -6.06
CA ILE A 116 8.37 -4.91 -6.60
C ILE A 116 9.77 -4.93 -5.98
N SER A 117 9.85 -5.09 -4.65
CA SER A 117 11.10 -5.28 -3.92
C SER A 117 11.95 -6.40 -4.52
N PHE A 118 11.37 -7.59 -4.69
CA PHE A 118 12.09 -8.74 -5.22
C PHE A 118 12.55 -8.53 -6.66
N GLY A 119 11.73 -7.91 -7.52
CA GLY A 119 12.15 -7.60 -8.89
C GLY A 119 13.31 -6.60 -8.91
N LEU A 120 13.26 -5.55 -8.09
CA LEU A 120 14.33 -4.54 -8.04
C LEU A 120 15.63 -5.10 -7.47
N LEU A 121 15.57 -6.03 -6.52
CA LEU A 121 16.76 -6.73 -6.03
C LEU A 121 17.39 -7.66 -7.10
N ARG A 122 16.64 -8.04 -8.15
CA ARG A 122 17.13 -8.86 -9.28
C ARG A 122 17.62 -8.06 -10.48
N LEU A 123 17.22 -6.79 -10.58
CA LEU A 123 17.68 -5.90 -11.65
C LEU A 123 19.22 -5.83 -11.75
N PRO A 124 19.98 -5.81 -10.64
CA PRO A 124 21.43 -5.75 -10.71
C PRO A 124 22.06 -7.04 -11.24
N ASP A 125 21.57 -8.21 -10.80
CA ASP A 125 21.97 -9.51 -11.35
C ASP A 125 21.83 -9.51 -12.88
N PHE A 126 20.70 -8.97 -13.37
CA PHE A 126 20.42 -8.86 -14.80
C PHE A 126 21.39 -7.91 -15.52
N LEU A 127 21.66 -6.73 -14.96
CA LEU A 127 22.58 -5.75 -15.55
C LEU A 127 24.03 -6.25 -15.56
N GLN A 128 24.50 -6.79 -14.43
CA GLN A 128 25.85 -7.35 -14.32
C GLN A 128 26.02 -8.53 -15.27
N SER A 129 25.05 -9.43 -15.34
CA SER A 129 25.07 -10.56 -16.29
C SER A 129 25.13 -10.06 -17.73
N SER A 130 24.35 -9.03 -18.08
CA SER A 130 24.36 -8.44 -19.43
C SER A 130 25.72 -7.83 -19.78
N ILE A 131 26.34 -7.09 -18.85
CA ILE A 131 27.66 -6.48 -19.04
C ILE A 131 28.73 -7.57 -19.18
N LEU A 132 28.70 -8.60 -18.33
CA LEU A 132 29.66 -9.69 -18.38
C LEU A 132 29.56 -10.47 -19.70
N ILE A 133 28.33 -10.78 -20.14
CA ILE A 133 28.09 -11.41 -21.45
C ILE A 133 28.68 -10.57 -22.57
N LEU A 134 28.50 -9.24 -22.54
CA LEU A 134 29.07 -8.32 -23.52
C LEU A 134 30.61 -8.35 -23.51
N CYS A 135 31.23 -8.21 -22.33
CA CYS A 135 32.70 -8.20 -22.18
C CYS A 135 33.33 -9.52 -22.64
N THR A 136 32.74 -10.67 -22.24
CA THR A 136 33.24 -11.98 -22.68
C THR A 136 32.99 -12.20 -24.17
N SER A 137 31.90 -11.68 -24.74
CA SER A 137 31.64 -11.76 -26.19
C SER A 137 32.72 -11.05 -27.01
N VAL A 138 33.19 -9.88 -26.57
CA VAL A 138 34.31 -9.16 -27.19
C VAL A 138 35.58 -10.00 -27.14
N TYR A 139 35.87 -10.63 -25.99
CA TYR A 139 37.04 -11.50 -25.84
C TYR A 139 36.98 -12.75 -26.72
N LEU A 140 35.80 -13.40 -26.82
CA LEU A 140 35.60 -14.55 -27.70
C LEU A 140 35.81 -14.17 -29.18
N CYS A 141 35.35 -13.00 -29.60
CA CYS A 141 35.56 -12.50 -30.96
C CYS A 141 37.05 -12.25 -31.25
N TYR A 142 37.82 -11.82 -30.24
CA TYR A 142 39.28 -11.65 -30.37
C TYR A 142 40.01 -12.99 -30.54
N LEU A 143 39.58 -14.05 -29.83
CA LEU A 143 40.20 -15.38 -29.94
C LEU A 143 39.88 -16.08 -31.26
N SER A 144 38.61 -16.10 -31.68
CA SER A 144 38.17 -16.72 -32.93
C SER A 144 36.85 -16.13 -33.41
N PRO A 145 36.85 -15.33 -34.49
CA PRO A 145 35.63 -14.78 -35.07
C PRO A 145 34.62 -15.84 -35.53
N GLN A 146 35.11 -17.00 -35.99
CA GLN A 146 34.29 -18.12 -36.47
C GLN A 146 33.52 -18.77 -35.31
N ILE A 147 34.20 -19.04 -34.19
CA ILE A 147 33.57 -19.60 -33.00
C ILE A 147 32.66 -18.57 -32.33
N PHE A 148 33.01 -17.28 -32.35
CA PHE A 148 32.11 -16.21 -31.91
C PHE A 148 30.81 -16.20 -32.71
N ALA A 149 30.88 -16.31 -34.05
CA ALA A 149 29.68 -16.39 -34.89
C ALA A 149 28.82 -17.63 -34.56
N LEU A 150 29.44 -18.78 -34.31
CA LEU A 150 28.74 -19.98 -33.82
C LEU A 150 28.03 -19.70 -32.49
N CYS A 151 28.71 -19.10 -31.52
CA CYS A 151 28.14 -18.74 -30.22
C CYS A 151 26.95 -17.77 -30.37
N VAL A 152 27.02 -16.77 -31.25
CA VAL A 152 25.90 -15.85 -31.52
C VAL A 152 24.68 -16.59 -32.06
N VAL A 153 24.87 -17.47 -33.05
CA VAL A 153 23.78 -18.29 -33.59
C VAL A 153 23.20 -19.20 -32.51
N TRP A 154 24.05 -19.83 -31.70
CA TRP A 154 23.63 -20.72 -30.62
C TRP A 154 22.84 -19.99 -29.53
N ILE A 155 23.30 -18.81 -29.12
CA ILE A 155 22.61 -17.93 -28.17
C ILE A 155 21.27 -17.46 -28.76
N MET A 156 21.19 -17.20 -30.06
CA MET A 156 19.91 -16.86 -30.70
C MET A 156 18.92 -18.04 -30.65
N VAL A 157 19.38 -19.28 -30.85
CA VAL A 157 18.55 -20.49 -30.68
C VAL A 157 18.09 -20.64 -29.22
N ILE A 158 18.99 -20.44 -28.25
CA ILE A 158 18.63 -20.42 -26.83
C ILE A 158 17.56 -19.36 -26.58
N PHE A 159 17.77 -18.13 -27.07
CA PHE A 159 16.85 -17.02 -26.86
C PHE A 159 15.45 -17.30 -27.43
N ILE A 160 15.36 -17.80 -28.67
CA ILE A 160 14.06 -18.11 -29.32
C ILE A 160 13.32 -19.21 -28.57
N THR A 161 14.00 -20.34 -28.33
CA THR A 161 13.40 -21.49 -27.64
C THR A 161 13.00 -21.14 -26.20
N ASN A 162 13.82 -20.34 -25.52
CA ASN A 162 13.54 -19.91 -24.17
C ASN A 162 12.41 -18.88 -24.10
N ASN A 163 12.35 -17.92 -25.04
CA ASN A 163 11.25 -16.96 -25.11
C ASN A 163 9.89 -17.66 -25.25
N PHE A 164 9.83 -18.74 -26.04
CA PHE A 164 8.62 -19.56 -26.14
C PHE A 164 8.20 -20.19 -24.79
N LEU A 165 9.14 -20.77 -24.06
CA LEU A 165 8.88 -21.32 -22.72
C LEU A 165 8.46 -20.22 -21.74
N MET A 166 9.12 -19.08 -21.78
CA MET A 166 8.85 -17.93 -20.91
C MET A 166 7.47 -17.32 -21.13
N MET A 167 6.94 -17.34 -22.36
CA MET A 167 5.54 -16.96 -22.61
C MET A 167 4.55 -17.87 -21.87
N LYS A 168 4.82 -19.18 -21.78
CA LYS A 168 3.99 -20.11 -20.99
C LYS A 168 4.12 -19.87 -19.50
N VAL A 169 5.35 -19.66 -19.02
CA VAL A 169 5.64 -19.27 -17.62
C VAL A 169 4.80 -18.05 -17.24
N TYR A 170 4.80 -17.01 -18.07
CA TYR A 170 4.04 -15.80 -17.86
C TYR A 170 2.53 -16.05 -17.75
N GLN A 171 1.95 -16.79 -18.69
CA GLN A 171 0.51 -17.07 -18.70
C GLN A 171 0.06 -17.81 -17.43
N TYR A 172 0.82 -18.81 -16.99
CA TYR A 172 0.48 -19.60 -15.81
C TYR A 172 0.69 -18.81 -14.51
N PHE A 173 1.77 -18.04 -14.37
CA PHE A 173 1.95 -17.21 -13.19
C PHE A 173 0.92 -16.09 -13.09
N ARG A 174 0.50 -15.50 -14.22
CA ARG A 174 -0.60 -14.52 -14.24
C ARG A 174 -1.90 -15.14 -13.72
N LYS A 175 -2.29 -16.31 -14.23
CA LYS A 175 -3.47 -17.05 -13.73
C LYS A 175 -3.31 -17.42 -12.26
N ALA A 176 -2.13 -17.91 -11.84
CA ALA A 176 -1.88 -18.25 -10.44
C ALA A 176 -2.07 -17.03 -9.52
N ARG A 177 -1.68 -15.84 -9.98
CA ARG A 177 -1.88 -14.59 -9.25
C ARG A 177 -3.35 -14.17 -9.17
N GLU A 178 -4.13 -14.34 -10.23
CA GLU A 178 -5.58 -14.09 -10.21
C GLU A 178 -6.29 -15.02 -9.20
N ASN A 179 -5.87 -16.29 -9.13
CA ASN A 179 -6.38 -17.23 -8.11
C ASN A 179 -5.91 -16.87 -6.68
N ASP A 180 -4.74 -16.26 -6.53
CA ASP A 180 -4.23 -15.78 -5.25
C ASP A 180 -5.09 -14.62 -4.70
N ASP A 181 -5.49 -13.68 -5.58
CA ASP A 181 -6.43 -12.61 -5.24
C ASP A 181 -7.80 -13.19 -4.83
N ALA A 182 -8.31 -14.20 -5.55
CA ALA A 182 -9.56 -14.89 -5.21
C ALA A 182 -9.50 -15.59 -3.84
N LEU A 183 -8.37 -16.25 -3.53
CA LEU A 183 -8.18 -16.88 -2.22
C LEU A 183 -8.14 -15.87 -1.07
N GLN A 184 -7.54 -14.70 -1.27
CA GLN A 184 -7.58 -13.64 -0.25
C GLN A 184 -9.02 -13.20 0.05
N ASN A 185 -9.84 -13.07 -0.99
CA ASN A 185 -11.26 -12.81 -0.82
C ASN A 185 -11.97 -13.95 -0.07
N ASN A 186 -11.66 -15.22 -0.39
CA ASN A 186 -12.22 -16.34 0.35
C ASN A 186 -11.82 -16.31 1.83
N TYR A 187 -10.57 -16.00 2.16
CA TYR A 187 -10.13 -15.86 3.55
C TYR A 187 -10.88 -14.74 4.27
N GLN A 188 -11.03 -13.59 3.64
CA GLN A 188 -11.79 -12.48 4.23
C GLN A 188 -13.24 -12.87 4.51
N ASN A 189 -13.93 -13.45 3.52
CA ASN A 189 -15.32 -13.90 3.68
C ASN A 189 -15.48 -14.95 4.78
N ILE A 190 -14.52 -15.87 4.93
CA ILE A 190 -14.53 -16.86 6.02
C ILE A 190 -14.37 -16.19 7.38
N LEU A 191 -13.50 -15.18 7.50
CA LEU A 191 -13.27 -14.45 8.74
C LEU A 191 -14.46 -13.57 9.11
N ASP A 192 -14.97 -12.80 8.15
CA ASP A 192 -16.09 -11.87 8.33
C ASP A 192 -17.40 -12.64 8.58
N GLY A 193 -17.63 -13.73 7.85
CA GLY A 193 -18.82 -14.60 7.95
C GLY A 193 -18.68 -15.79 8.90
N HIS A 194 -17.66 -15.79 9.78
CA HIS A 194 -17.32 -16.96 10.60
C HIS A 194 -18.49 -17.43 11.49
N LYS A 195 -19.31 -16.50 12.00
CA LYS A 195 -20.45 -16.82 12.87
C LYS A 195 -21.52 -17.59 12.10
N GLU A 196 -21.84 -17.12 10.89
CA GLU A 196 -22.82 -17.69 9.98
C GLU A 196 -22.39 -19.09 9.53
N LEU A 197 -21.10 -19.27 9.24
CA LEU A 197 -20.52 -20.56 8.87
C LEU A 197 -20.47 -21.54 10.05
N LEU A 198 -20.29 -21.07 11.29
CA LEU A 198 -20.35 -21.94 12.47
C LEU A 198 -21.77 -22.46 12.73
N ILE A 199 -22.78 -21.62 12.54
CA ILE A 199 -24.20 -21.98 12.74
C ILE A 199 -24.68 -22.92 11.61
N ASN A 200 -24.35 -22.61 10.36
CA ASN A 200 -24.74 -23.42 9.21
C ASN A 200 -23.54 -24.19 8.63
N ARG A 201 -23.36 -25.42 9.11
CA ARG A 201 -22.24 -26.28 8.68
C ARG A 201 -22.35 -26.75 7.23
N ASP A 202 -23.55 -26.89 6.68
CA ASP A 202 -23.75 -27.22 5.27
C ASP A 202 -23.26 -26.08 4.37
N ARG A 203 -23.57 -24.83 4.73
CA ARG A 203 -23.02 -23.63 4.07
C ARG A 203 -21.50 -23.59 4.19
N ALA A 204 -20.94 -23.90 5.36
CA ALA A 204 -19.49 -23.95 5.55
C ALA A 204 -18.83 -25.02 4.67
N LYS A 205 -19.45 -26.20 4.54
CA LYS A 205 -18.97 -27.27 3.67
C LYS A 205 -19.00 -26.84 2.20
N LEU A 206 -20.13 -26.33 1.72
CA LEU A 206 -20.26 -25.83 0.34
C LEU A 206 -19.25 -24.73 0.04
N TYR A 207 -19.10 -23.75 0.94
CA TYR A 207 -18.14 -22.67 0.73
C TYR A 207 -16.69 -23.18 0.72
N TYR A 208 -16.37 -24.16 1.58
CA TYR A 208 -15.04 -24.77 1.62
C TYR A 208 -14.74 -25.58 0.34
N GLU A 209 -15.66 -26.44 -0.10
CA GLU A 209 -15.47 -27.36 -1.22
C GLU A 209 -15.60 -26.65 -2.59
N ASP A 210 -16.62 -25.79 -2.76
CA ASP A 210 -16.97 -25.22 -4.07
C ASP A 210 -16.23 -23.90 -4.35
N GLU A 211 -16.01 -23.06 -3.33
CA GLU A 211 -15.32 -21.78 -3.52
C GLU A 211 -13.84 -21.86 -3.16
N PHE A 212 -13.54 -22.13 -1.88
CA PHE A 212 -12.16 -22.09 -1.40
C PHE A 212 -11.29 -23.16 -2.05
N GLU A 213 -11.71 -24.43 -2.00
CA GLU A 213 -10.91 -25.53 -2.51
C GLU A 213 -10.73 -25.44 -4.03
N ASN A 214 -11.75 -25.03 -4.78
CA ASN A 214 -11.64 -24.80 -6.21
C ASN A 214 -10.56 -23.76 -6.55
N ASN A 215 -10.59 -22.58 -5.91
CA ASN A 215 -9.58 -21.54 -6.09
C ASN A 215 -8.18 -22.01 -5.65
N ALA A 216 -8.11 -22.78 -4.55
CA ALA A 216 -6.86 -23.36 -4.07
C ALA A 216 -6.27 -24.37 -5.05
N ARG A 217 -7.10 -25.25 -5.63
CA ARG A 217 -6.71 -26.23 -6.66
C ARG A 217 -6.26 -25.54 -7.94
N LEU A 218 -6.96 -24.49 -8.38
CA LEU A 218 -6.58 -23.71 -9.55
C LEU A 218 -5.25 -22.97 -9.33
N LYS A 219 -5.05 -22.35 -8.17
CA LYS A 219 -3.75 -21.75 -7.79
C LYS A 219 -2.64 -22.79 -7.78
N LYS A 220 -2.87 -23.94 -7.14
CA LYS A 220 -1.90 -25.05 -7.11
C LYS A 220 -1.54 -25.47 -8.53
N LYS A 221 -2.53 -25.79 -9.38
CA LYS A 221 -2.32 -26.21 -10.78
C LYS A 221 -1.53 -25.17 -11.57
N ASN A 222 -1.95 -23.90 -11.55
CA ASN A 222 -1.31 -22.85 -12.32
C ASN A 222 0.10 -22.53 -11.80
N SER A 223 0.31 -22.53 -10.48
CA SER A 223 1.64 -22.34 -9.88
C SER A 223 2.58 -23.51 -10.22
N THR A 224 2.10 -24.76 -10.11
CA THR A 224 2.88 -25.95 -10.48
C THR A 224 3.25 -25.93 -11.95
N LEU A 225 2.31 -25.63 -12.86
CA LEU A 225 2.60 -25.53 -14.29
C LEU A 225 3.58 -24.38 -14.60
N GLY A 226 3.40 -23.21 -13.99
CA GLY A 226 4.32 -22.08 -14.12
C GLY A 226 5.75 -22.45 -13.68
N ASN A 227 5.88 -23.08 -12.51
CA ASN A 227 7.17 -23.56 -11.99
C ASN A 227 7.78 -24.66 -12.87
N LEU A 228 6.96 -25.58 -13.40
CA LEU A 228 7.44 -26.64 -14.29
C LEU A 228 8.03 -26.06 -15.57
N PHE A 229 7.34 -25.14 -16.24
CA PHE A 229 7.87 -24.48 -17.44
C PHE A 229 9.12 -23.64 -17.13
N ASN A 230 9.17 -22.99 -15.96
CA ASN A 230 10.33 -22.23 -15.52
C ASN A 230 11.55 -23.15 -15.28
N ASN A 231 11.35 -24.26 -14.58
CA ASN A 231 12.40 -25.25 -14.33
C ASN A 231 12.86 -25.92 -15.63
N LEU A 232 11.93 -26.21 -16.54
CA LEU A 232 12.24 -26.74 -17.87
C LEU A 232 13.08 -25.75 -18.67
N SER A 233 12.72 -24.47 -18.68
CA SER A 233 13.50 -23.38 -19.29
C SER A 233 14.91 -23.27 -18.73
N ASN A 234 15.06 -23.30 -17.40
CA ASN A 234 16.37 -23.25 -16.74
C ASN A 234 17.22 -24.49 -17.08
N ASN A 235 16.62 -25.68 -17.06
CA ASN A 235 17.34 -26.91 -17.38
C ASN A 235 17.70 -26.98 -18.87
N TRP A 236 16.79 -26.57 -19.76
CA TRP A 236 17.03 -26.46 -21.20
C TRP A 236 18.21 -25.55 -21.52
N THR A 237 18.25 -24.37 -20.89
CA THR A 237 19.36 -23.42 -21.02
C THR A 237 20.68 -24.05 -20.56
N ASN A 238 20.67 -24.74 -19.41
CA ASN A 238 21.85 -25.43 -18.89
C ASN A 238 22.38 -26.52 -19.84
N VAL A 239 21.50 -27.36 -20.39
CA VAL A 239 21.87 -28.46 -21.28
C VAL A 239 22.39 -27.93 -22.62
N ILE A 240 21.74 -26.92 -23.21
CA ILE A 240 22.21 -26.35 -24.49
C ILE A 240 23.55 -25.64 -24.35
N LEU A 241 23.79 -24.94 -23.24
CA LEU A 241 25.10 -24.32 -23.00
C LEU A 241 26.20 -25.36 -22.84
N LEU A 242 25.92 -26.49 -22.19
CA LEU A 242 26.88 -27.60 -22.12
C LEU A 242 27.11 -28.24 -23.51
N ALA A 243 26.04 -28.39 -24.31
CA ALA A 243 26.16 -28.88 -25.67
C ALA A 243 26.99 -27.94 -26.55
N LEU A 244 26.88 -26.61 -26.35
CA LEU A 244 27.69 -25.61 -27.06
C LEU A 244 29.19 -25.86 -26.82
N VAL A 245 29.62 -26.14 -25.59
CA VAL A 245 31.03 -26.47 -25.29
C VAL A 245 31.49 -27.69 -26.10
N GLY A 246 30.68 -28.75 -26.17
CA GLY A 246 31.03 -29.95 -26.94
C GLY A 246 31.10 -29.71 -28.45
N VAL A 247 30.15 -28.95 -28.99
CA VAL A 247 30.11 -28.58 -30.41
C VAL A 247 31.26 -27.65 -30.78
N GLU A 248 31.55 -26.68 -29.93
CA GLU A 248 32.67 -25.75 -30.09
C GLU A 248 34.00 -26.52 -30.13
N PHE A 249 34.28 -27.39 -29.15
CA PHE A 249 35.48 -28.22 -29.17
C PHE A 249 35.58 -29.10 -30.43
N TYR A 250 34.49 -29.74 -30.84
CA TYR A 250 34.47 -30.58 -32.04
C TYR A 250 34.79 -29.78 -33.30
N LEU A 251 34.16 -28.62 -33.48
CA LEU A 251 34.36 -27.78 -34.66
C LEU A 251 35.73 -27.11 -34.65
N ALA A 252 36.21 -26.65 -33.49
CA ALA A 252 37.52 -26.05 -33.32
C ALA A 252 38.65 -27.01 -33.76
N LEU A 253 38.60 -28.26 -33.32
CA LEU A 253 39.62 -29.26 -33.65
C LEU A 253 39.47 -29.85 -35.05
N LYS A 254 38.23 -30.13 -35.49
CA LYS A 254 37.99 -30.75 -36.81
C LYS A 254 38.30 -29.81 -37.97
N PHE A 255 37.96 -28.53 -37.83
CA PHE A 255 38.15 -27.53 -38.88
C PHE A 255 39.33 -26.59 -38.63
N GLU A 256 40.15 -26.89 -37.60
CA GLU A 256 41.32 -26.09 -37.20
C GLU A 256 41.00 -24.60 -36.99
N TRP A 257 39.78 -24.29 -36.54
CA TRP A 257 39.34 -22.91 -36.30
C TRP A 257 40.01 -22.26 -35.08
N ALA A 258 40.59 -23.07 -34.19
CA ALA A 258 41.33 -22.61 -33.02
C ALA A 258 42.34 -23.68 -32.56
N SER A 259 43.38 -23.24 -31.85
CA SER A 259 44.34 -24.16 -31.20
C SER A 259 43.67 -24.90 -30.03
N VAL A 260 44.25 -26.01 -29.57
CA VAL A 260 43.76 -26.74 -28.37
C VAL A 260 43.71 -25.81 -27.14
N ALA A 261 44.68 -24.91 -27.00
CA ALA A 261 44.72 -23.94 -25.91
C ALA A 261 43.61 -22.90 -26.03
N ASP A 262 43.38 -22.35 -27.23
CA ASP A 262 42.31 -21.36 -27.45
C ASP A 262 40.93 -21.99 -27.32
N ALA A 263 40.71 -23.20 -27.85
CA ALA A 263 39.47 -23.97 -27.67
C ALA A 263 39.20 -24.27 -26.19
N THR A 264 40.24 -24.64 -25.42
CA THR A 264 40.10 -24.84 -23.97
C THR A 264 39.69 -23.55 -23.26
N THR A 265 40.28 -22.41 -23.63
CA THR A 265 39.92 -21.11 -23.07
C THR A 265 38.52 -20.66 -23.46
N ILE A 266 38.09 -20.92 -24.70
CA ILE A 266 36.73 -20.62 -25.17
C ILE A 266 35.72 -21.47 -24.41
N ALA A 267 35.96 -22.77 -24.26
CA ALA A 267 35.14 -23.66 -23.45
C ALA A 267 35.03 -23.19 -21.99
N LEU A 268 36.14 -22.81 -21.35
CA LEU A 268 36.15 -22.24 -20.00
C LEU A 268 35.35 -20.93 -19.93
N SER A 269 35.44 -20.10 -20.96
CA SER A 269 34.68 -18.85 -21.07
C SER A 269 33.17 -19.10 -21.23
N ILE A 270 32.77 -20.10 -22.02
CA ILE A 270 31.37 -20.53 -22.16
C ILE A 270 30.84 -21.09 -20.83
N LEU A 271 31.63 -21.92 -20.14
CA LEU A 271 31.29 -22.43 -18.81
C LEU A 271 31.17 -21.32 -17.77
N PHE A 272 32.03 -20.30 -17.84
CA PHE A 272 31.96 -19.11 -16.99
C PHE A 272 30.71 -18.26 -17.27
N LEU A 273 30.32 -18.14 -18.56
CA LEU A 273 29.09 -17.45 -18.97
C LEU A 273 27.80 -18.18 -18.61
N ARG A 274 27.88 -19.46 -18.25
CA ARG A 274 26.69 -20.26 -17.92
C ARG A 274 25.89 -19.67 -16.77
N THR A 275 26.54 -19.39 -15.65
CA THR A 275 25.89 -18.82 -14.46
C THR A 275 25.20 -17.47 -14.75
N PRO A 276 25.88 -16.44 -15.30
CA PRO A 276 25.24 -15.16 -15.59
C PRO A 276 24.11 -15.29 -16.63
N LEU A 277 24.25 -16.15 -17.65
CA LEU A 277 23.15 -16.39 -18.61
C LEU A 277 21.90 -16.97 -17.94
N VAL A 278 22.08 -18.01 -17.11
CA VAL A 278 20.96 -18.63 -16.38
C VAL A 278 20.35 -17.65 -15.38
N SER A 279 21.16 -16.88 -14.65
CA SER A 279 20.68 -15.86 -13.71
C SER A 279 19.92 -14.74 -14.42
N MET A 280 20.38 -14.29 -15.59
CA MET A 280 19.69 -13.28 -16.40
C MET A 280 18.30 -13.76 -16.84
N ILE A 281 18.23 -15.01 -17.33
CA ILE A 281 16.97 -15.66 -17.73
C ILE A 281 16.04 -15.83 -16.52
N GLY A 282 16.56 -16.35 -15.41
CA GLY A 282 15.80 -16.60 -14.18
C GLY A 282 15.34 -15.31 -13.46
N SER A 283 15.94 -14.17 -13.76
CA SER A 283 15.52 -12.86 -13.23
C SER A 283 14.28 -12.31 -13.95
N PHE A 284 14.02 -12.73 -15.19
CA PHE A 284 12.94 -12.19 -16.02
C PHE A 284 11.53 -12.38 -15.41
N PRO A 285 11.13 -13.55 -14.87
CA PRO A 285 9.81 -13.72 -14.25
C PRO A 285 9.63 -12.79 -13.04
N THR A 286 10.68 -12.61 -12.24
CA THR A 286 10.63 -11.76 -11.04
C THR A 286 10.49 -10.28 -11.43
N LEU A 287 11.22 -9.82 -12.44
CA LEU A 287 11.08 -8.47 -13.00
C LEU A 287 9.68 -8.23 -13.58
N LEU A 288 9.11 -9.26 -14.21
CA LEU A 288 7.77 -9.21 -14.79
C LEU A 288 6.68 -9.15 -13.71
N LEU A 289 6.81 -9.92 -12.63
CA LEU A 289 5.92 -9.84 -11.46
C LEU A 289 6.00 -8.48 -10.78
N ALA A 290 7.20 -7.90 -10.65
CA ALA A 290 7.37 -6.55 -10.18
C ALA A 290 6.65 -5.53 -11.07
N LYS A 291 6.75 -5.66 -12.40
CA LYS A 291 6.01 -4.81 -13.35
C LYS A 291 4.50 -4.90 -13.16
N ILE A 292 3.95 -6.12 -13.04
CA ILE A 292 2.50 -6.31 -12.80
C ILE A 292 2.08 -5.63 -11.50
N ALA A 293 2.86 -5.80 -10.44
CA ALA A 293 2.61 -5.19 -9.13
C ALA A 293 2.65 -3.65 -9.22
N LEU A 294 3.59 -3.08 -9.96
CA LEU A 294 3.67 -1.64 -10.24
C LEU A 294 2.43 -1.14 -10.98
N ASP A 295 1.98 -1.87 -11.99
CA ASP A 295 0.78 -1.51 -12.76
C ASP A 295 -0.48 -1.59 -11.89
N LYS A 296 -0.57 -2.56 -10.96
CA LYS A 296 -1.66 -2.64 -9.98
C LYS A 296 -1.68 -1.45 -9.02
N ILE A 297 -0.53 -1.06 -8.45
CA ILE A 297 -0.44 0.10 -7.57
C ILE A 297 -0.81 1.39 -8.32
N ALA A 298 -0.35 1.54 -9.57
CA ALA A 298 -0.69 2.69 -10.39
C ALA A 298 -2.19 2.79 -10.70
N LYS A 299 -2.89 1.65 -10.82
CA LYS A 299 -4.35 1.59 -11.01
C LYS A 299 -5.17 1.90 -9.75
N LEU A 300 -4.54 2.10 -8.59
CA LEU A 300 -5.26 2.53 -7.38
C LEU A 300 -5.71 3.99 -7.46
N GLU A 301 -5.19 4.78 -8.42
CA GLU A 301 -5.56 6.19 -8.62
C GLU A 301 -5.43 7.06 -7.35
N LEU A 302 -4.49 6.69 -6.48
CA LEU A 302 -4.14 7.48 -5.31
C LEU A 302 -3.58 8.84 -5.74
N ASP A 303 -3.78 9.86 -4.91
CA ASP A 303 -3.24 11.20 -5.18
C ASP A 303 -1.71 11.20 -5.22
N ASP A 304 -1.15 12.24 -5.84
CA ASP A 304 0.30 12.40 -5.94
C ASP A 304 0.96 12.49 -4.57
N TYR A 305 2.20 12.01 -4.50
CA TYR A 305 2.97 12.03 -3.27
C TYR A 305 3.42 13.45 -2.93
N ILE A 306 3.06 13.90 -1.73
CA ILE A 306 3.52 15.16 -1.15
C ILE A 306 4.47 14.83 0.01
N GLU A 307 5.66 15.41 0.00
CA GLU A 307 6.64 15.22 1.07
C GLU A 307 6.22 15.99 2.33
N GLY A 308 6.26 15.30 3.48
CA GLY A 308 5.88 15.88 4.77
C GLY A 308 4.38 16.04 4.97
N PHE A 309 3.99 16.65 6.09
CA PHE A 309 2.61 17.02 6.39
C PHE A 309 2.51 18.55 6.35
N LYS A 310 1.45 19.07 5.74
CA LYS A 310 1.17 20.51 5.80
C LYS A 310 0.96 20.91 7.25
N LYS A 311 1.60 21.99 7.70
CA LYS A 311 1.24 22.58 8.99
C LYS A 311 -0.13 23.20 8.83
N THR A 312 -1.09 22.70 9.58
CA THR A 312 -2.43 23.26 9.61
C THR A 312 -2.40 24.56 10.40
N HIS A 313 -2.92 25.64 9.81
CA HIS A 313 -3.21 26.86 10.56
C HIS A 313 -4.55 26.68 11.26
N TYR A 314 -4.59 27.04 12.54
CA TYR A 314 -5.81 26.98 13.33
C TYR A 314 -6.64 28.22 13.03
N ILE A 315 -7.91 28.03 12.71
CA ILE A 315 -8.87 29.12 12.62
C ILE A 315 -9.11 29.61 14.05
N SER A 316 -8.57 30.78 14.39
CA SER A 316 -8.61 31.32 15.76
C SER A 316 -9.99 31.86 16.13
N GLU A 317 -10.75 32.36 15.16
CA GLU A 317 -12.08 32.92 15.36
C GLU A 317 -13.01 32.50 14.22
N TRP A 318 -14.16 31.93 14.56
CA TRP A 318 -15.26 31.66 13.62
C TRP A 318 -16.60 31.88 14.33
N LYS A 319 -17.65 32.24 13.60
CA LYS A 319 -19.00 32.51 14.14
C LYS A 319 -20.04 31.53 13.63
N LYS A 320 -19.99 31.15 12.35
CA LYS A 320 -20.95 30.23 11.73
C LYS A 320 -20.36 29.41 10.59
N ILE A 321 -20.92 28.21 10.42
CA ILE A 321 -20.76 27.37 9.23
C ILE A 321 -22.07 27.39 8.45
N SER A 322 -22.01 27.68 7.15
CA SER A 322 -23.18 27.78 6.28
C SER A 322 -23.08 26.80 5.11
N PHE A 323 -24.14 26.04 4.88
CA PHE A 323 -24.36 25.25 3.67
C PHE A 323 -25.21 26.09 2.71
N ARG A 324 -24.73 26.31 1.49
CA ARG A 324 -25.45 27.12 0.48
C ARG A 324 -25.66 26.30 -0.78
N ASN A 325 -26.90 25.89 -0.99
CA ASN A 325 -27.33 25.00 -2.07
C ASN A 325 -26.43 23.75 -2.19
N THR A 326 -25.95 23.25 -1.05
CA THR A 326 -24.97 22.17 -1.01
C THR A 326 -25.65 20.87 -1.40
N GLN A 327 -25.16 20.25 -2.46
CA GLN A 327 -25.67 18.98 -2.98
C GLN A 327 -24.55 17.94 -3.00
N PHE A 328 -24.93 16.68 -2.88
CA PHE A 328 -24.00 15.57 -3.02
C PHE A 328 -24.69 14.39 -3.70
N ALA A 329 -23.97 13.68 -4.56
CA ALA A 329 -24.44 12.47 -5.19
C ALA A 329 -23.37 11.39 -5.10
N TYR A 330 -23.77 10.20 -4.64
CA TYR A 330 -23.01 9.00 -5.00
C TYR A 330 -23.36 8.65 -6.44
N GLU A 331 -22.44 8.00 -7.17
CA GLU A 331 -22.56 7.83 -8.62
C GLU A 331 -23.90 7.26 -9.09
N GLU A 332 -24.56 6.35 -8.35
CA GLU A 332 -25.84 5.78 -8.78
C GLU A 332 -26.91 5.49 -7.70
N ASN A 333 -26.67 5.77 -6.41
CA ASN A 333 -27.51 5.21 -5.32
C ASN A 333 -28.23 6.21 -4.40
N PHE A 334 -27.66 7.40 -4.18
CA PHE A 334 -28.23 8.36 -3.22
C PHE A 334 -27.84 9.79 -3.59
N HIS A 335 -28.82 10.70 -3.46
CA HIS A 335 -28.68 12.12 -3.70
C HIS A 335 -29.10 12.91 -2.46
N LEU A 336 -28.22 13.80 -2.02
CA LEU A 336 -28.54 14.85 -1.07
C LEU A 336 -29.01 16.07 -1.86
N ASN A 337 -30.28 16.44 -1.66
CA ASN A 337 -30.92 17.61 -2.23
C ASN A 337 -30.24 18.90 -1.73
N PRO A 338 -30.46 20.06 -2.38
CA PRO A 338 -29.80 21.30 -2.00
C PRO A 338 -30.06 21.67 -0.54
N VAL A 339 -29.02 21.58 0.29
CA VAL A 339 -29.09 21.94 1.71
C VAL A 339 -28.75 23.41 1.90
N ASN A 340 -29.61 24.11 2.64
CA ASN A 340 -29.45 25.51 3.03
C ASN A 340 -29.63 25.65 4.54
N ILE A 341 -28.58 25.38 5.31
CA ILE A 341 -28.61 25.44 6.77
C ILE A 341 -27.38 26.17 7.32
N GLU A 342 -27.51 26.75 8.51
CA GLU A 342 -26.41 27.38 9.23
C GLU A 342 -26.25 26.74 10.61
N LEU A 343 -25.01 26.50 11.02
CA LEU A 343 -24.60 26.07 12.36
C LEU A 343 -23.82 27.21 13.00
N LYS A 344 -24.27 27.73 14.15
CA LYS A 344 -23.58 28.83 14.84
C LYS A 344 -22.69 28.30 15.96
N LYS A 345 -21.65 29.06 16.28
CA LYS A 345 -20.74 28.73 17.37
C LYS A 345 -21.49 28.63 18.71
N GLY A 346 -21.24 27.55 19.45
CA GLY A 346 -21.83 27.27 20.76
C GLY A 346 -23.23 26.65 20.73
N GLU A 347 -23.76 26.30 19.55
CA GLU A 347 -25.06 25.62 19.42
C GLU A 347 -24.95 24.11 19.67
N LEU A 348 -25.96 23.54 20.32
CA LEU A 348 -26.20 22.10 20.38
C LEU A 348 -27.35 21.73 19.43
N VAL A 349 -27.00 21.05 18.33
CA VAL A 349 -27.92 20.72 17.24
C VAL A 349 -28.07 19.21 17.11
N PHE A 350 -29.32 18.74 16.99
CA PHE A 350 -29.61 17.34 16.68
C PHE A 350 -30.06 17.17 15.23
N LEU A 351 -29.58 16.10 14.59
CA LEU A 351 -30.09 15.63 13.30
C LEU A 351 -30.81 14.30 13.51
N ILE A 352 -32.11 14.29 13.22
CA ILE A 352 -33.00 13.13 13.34
C ILE A 352 -33.47 12.69 11.94
N GLY A 353 -33.91 11.45 11.79
CA GLY A 353 -34.48 10.96 10.52
C GLY A 353 -34.32 9.45 10.33
N LYS A 354 -35.09 8.87 9.41
CA LYS A 354 -35.02 7.43 9.07
C LYS A 354 -33.61 6.97 8.68
N ASN A 355 -33.32 5.68 8.85
CA ASN A 355 -32.11 5.08 8.27
C ASN A 355 -32.11 5.25 6.74
N GLY A 356 -30.95 5.54 6.18
CA GLY A 356 -30.81 5.84 4.75
C GLY A 356 -31.27 7.23 4.31
N SER A 357 -31.72 8.12 5.21
CA SER A 357 -32.19 9.46 4.82
C SER A 357 -31.08 10.47 4.44
N GLY A 358 -29.80 10.11 4.63
CA GLY A 358 -28.65 10.96 4.29
C GLY A 358 -27.87 11.52 5.48
N LYS A 359 -28.20 11.15 6.71
CA LYS A 359 -27.57 11.70 7.94
C LYS A 359 -26.05 11.54 7.96
N SER A 360 -25.54 10.33 7.80
CA SER A 360 -24.09 10.09 7.77
C SER A 360 -23.41 10.77 6.57
N THR A 361 -24.06 10.83 5.41
CA THR A 361 -23.55 11.60 4.25
C THR A 361 -23.42 13.08 4.57
N PHE A 362 -24.41 13.66 5.26
CA PHE A 362 -24.33 15.04 5.73
C PHE A 362 -23.23 15.24 6.77
N CYS A 363 -23.04 14.33 7.71
CA CYS A 363 -21.89 14.35 8.61
C CYS A 363 -20.54 14.32 7.87
N MET A 364 -20.42 13.51 6.82
CA MET A 364 -19.21 13.48 5.99
C MET A 364 -18.98 14.79 5.24
N LEU A 365 -20.03 15.50 4.81
CA LEU A 365 -19.92 16.84 4.24
C LEU A 365 -19.54 17.87 5.32
N LEU A 366 -20.21 17.86 6.47
CA LEU A 366 -19.94 18.75 7.60
C LEU A 366 -18.52 18.61 8.14
N THR A 367 -17.98 17.41 8.15
CA THR A 367 -16.58 17.19 8.55
C THR A 367 -15.57 17.47 7.44
N GLY A 368 -16.03 17.87 6.24
CA GLY A 368 -15.20 18.07 5.06
C GLY A 368 -14.54 16.80 4.53
N LEU A 369 -15.01 15.61 4.93
CA LEU A 369 -14.53 14.32 4.42
C LEU A 369 -15.05 14.06 3.00
N PHE A 370 -16.25 14.55 2.69
CA PHE A 370 -16.77 14.66 1.33
C PHE A 370 -16.76 16.10 0.85
N LYS A 371 -16.51 16.27 -0.45
CA LYS A 371 -16.68 17.54 -1.14
C LYS A 371 -18.07 17.59 -1.77
N PRO A 372 -18.75 18.73 -1.71
CA PRO A 372 -20.05 18.88 -2.36
C PRO A 372 -19.92 18.76 -3.88
N SER A 373 -20.92 18.16 -4.52
CA SER A 373 -21.01 18.07 -5.99
C SER A 373 -21.47 19.39 -6.61
N LYS A 374 -22.31 20.16 -5.89
CA LYS A 374 -22.75 21.52 -6.23
C LYS A 374 -22.95 22.34 -4.95
N GLY A 375 -22.96 23.66 -5.08
CA GLY A 375 -23.06 24.57 -3.93
C GLY A 375 -21.73 24.67 -3.18
N GLY A 376 -21.78 25.01 -1.90
CA GLY A 376 -20.57 25.17 -1.09
C GLY A 376 -20.81 25.20 0.41
N ILE A 377 -19.76 24.86 1.15
CA ILE A 377 -19.68 24.99 2.60
C ILE A 377 -18.87 26.25 2.89
N TYR A 378 -19.33 27.09 3.82
CA TYR A 378 -18.72 28.37 4.13
C TYR A 378 -18.45 28.50 5.62
N VAL A 379 -17.30 29.04 6.01
CA VAL A 379 -16.99 29.50 7.37
C VAL A 379 -16.98 31.03 7.34
N ASP A 380 -17.89 31.69 8.07
CA ASP A 380 -18.00 33.16 8.09
C ASP A 380 -17.92 33.83 6.70
N ASP A 381 -18.64 33.26 5.73
CA ASP A 381 -18.70 33.67 4.32
C ASP A 381 -17.49 33.28 3.44
N MET A 382 -16.44 32.69 4.00
CA MET A 382 -15.32 32.12 3.23
C MET A 382 -15.65 30.71 2.75
N LEU A 383 -15.57 30.47 1.44
CA LEU A 383 -15.77 29.14 0.85
C LEU A 383 -14.69 28.16 1.32
N VAL A 384 -15.10 26.95 1.72
CA VAL A 384 -14.20 25.84 2.01
C VAL A 384 -13.81 25.15 0.69
N ASP A 385 -12.52 25.20 0.35
CA ASP A 385 -11.91 24.63 -0.84
C ASP A 385 -10.62 23.85 -0.51
N ASP A 386 -9.90 23.37 -1.52
CA ASP A 386 -8.71 22.53 -1.35
C ASP A 386 -7.53 23.22 -0.66
N LYS A 387 -7.56 24.56 -0.55
CA LYS A 387 -6.50 25.34 0.09
C LYS A 387 -6.71 25.46 1.60
N ASN A 388 -7.96 25.62 2.03
CA ASN A 388 -8.32 25.82 3.44
C ASN A 388 -9.05 24.62 4.09
N LEU A 389 -9.26 23.52 3.35
CA LEU A 389 -9.96 22.33 3.87
C LEU A 389 -9.33 21.75 5.15
N ASP A 390 -8.00 21.73 5.22
CA ASP A 390 -7.30 21.23 6.42
C ASP A 390 -7.49 22.17 7.62
N GLU A 391 -7.53 23.48 7.38
CA GLU A 391 -7.82 24.50 8.40
C GLU A 391 -9.27 24.37 8.88
N TYR A 392 -10.22 24.15 7.96
CA TYR A 392 -11.61 23.86 8.30
C TYR A 392 -11.73 22.59 9.16
N ARG A 393 -11.07 21.50 8.76
CA ARG A 393 -11.07 20.25 9.53
C ARG A 393 -10.46 20.44 10.92
N SER A 394 -9.52 21.36 11.10
CA SER A 394 -8.93 21.66 12.42
C SER A 394 -9.94 22.17 13.45
N LEU A 395 -11.10 22.68 13.01
CA LEU A 395 -12.20 23.08 13.90
C LEU A 395 -13.01 21.89 14.42
N ILE A 396 -12.89 20.70 13.83
CA ILE A 396 -13.86 19.62 13.98
C ILE A 396 -13.23 18.36 14.55
N SER A 397 -13.70 17.92 15.71
CA SER A 397 -13.52 16.55 16.21
C SER A 397 -14.75 15.74 15.88
N ALA A 398 -14.60 14.45 15.58
CA ALA A 398 -15.74 13.59 15.24
C ALA A 398 -15.63 12.20 15.87
N VAL A 399 -16.78 11.66 16.28
CA VAL A 399 -16.93 10.24 16.62
C VAL A 399 -17.99 9.65 15.71
N PHE A 400 -17.55 8.97 14.65
CA PHE A 400 -18.43 8.28 13.70
C PHE A 400 -18.98 6.98 14.27
N SER A 401 -20.05 6.46 13.68
CA SER A 401 -20.64 5.17 14.05
C SER A 401 -19.66 4.01 13.84
N ASP A 402 -18.88 4.05 12.75
CA ASP A 402 -17.83 3.10 12.37
C ASP A 402 -16.41 3.54 12.79
N PHE A 403 -16.29 4.17 13.97
CA PHE A 403 -15.02 4.72 14.46
C PHE A 403 -13.86 3.70 14.56
N HIS A 404 -12.64 4.23 14.40
CA HIS A 404 -11.41 3.53 14.76
C HIS A 404 -10.81 4.15 16.03
N LEU A 405 -10.28 3.31 16.91
CA LEU A 405 -9.64 3.75 18.14
C LEU A 405 -8.12 3.72 18.00
N PHE A 406 -7.51 4.90 17.90
CA PHE A 406 -6.05 5.04 17.93
C PHE A 406 -5.54 4.93 19.37
N THR A 407 -4.55 4.07 19.59
CA THR A 407 -3.96 3.83 20.93
C THR A 407 -2.83 4.78 21.26
N LYS A 408 -2.14 5.27 20.23
CA LYS A 408 -1.14 6.32 20.33
C LYS A 408 -1.87 7.64 20.29
N THR A 409 -1.85 8.35 21.41
CA THR A 409 -2.51 9.64 21.52
C THR A 409 -1.74 10.69 20.71
N LEU A 410 -2.48 11.63 20.16
CA LEU A 410 -1.97 12.60 19.20
C LEU A 410 -0.89 13.47 19.86
N ASN A 411 0.30 13.45 19.25
CA ASN A 411 1.47 14.30 19.48
C ASN A 411 2.36 13.96 20.70
N LYS A 412 3.66 13.72 20.46
CA LYS A 412 4.68 13.56 21.52
C LYS A 412 5.00 14.88 22.24
N GLU A 413 4.69 16.02 21.62
CA GLU A 413 5.11 17.34 22.11
C GLU A 413 3.99 18.12 22.82
N ASN A 414 2.71 17.80 22.58
CA ASN A 414 1.54 18.52 23.10
C ASN A 414 0.42 17.55 23.52
N PHE A 415 0.74 16.50 24.26
CA PHE A 415 -0.33 15.73 24.90
C PHE A 415 -1.01 16.65 25.91
N ALA A 416 -2.35 16.60 25.97
CA ALA A 416 -3.10 17.26 27.03
C ALA A 416 -2.46 16.96 28.40
N SER A 417 -2.53 17.88 29.34
CA SER A 417 -1.95 17.64 30.67
C SER A 417 -2.51 16.36 31.29
N GLU A 418 -1.69 15.63 32.04
CA GLU A 418 -2.12 14.40 32.75
C GLU A 418 -3.40 14.63 33.55
N GLU A 419 -3.57 15.83 34.09
CA GLU A 419 -4.78 16.30 34.77
C GLU A 419 -6.02 16.29 33.88
N LYS A 420 -5.94 16.79 32.64
CA LYS A 420 -7.06 16.77 31.68
C LYS A 420 -7.46 15.35 31.32
N ILE A 421 -6.48 14.47 31.14
CA ILE A 421 -6.74 13.07 30.83
C ILE A 421 -7.38 12.36 32.01
N ALA A 422 -6.84 12.57 33.23
CA ALA A 422 -7.41 12.01 34.45
C ALA A 422 -8.86 12.50 34.65
N PHE A 423 -9.11 13.79 34.41
CA PHE A 423 -10.46 14.36 34.44
C PHE A 423 -11.40 13.65 33.47
N TRP A 424 -11.04 13.51 32.19
CA TRP A 424 -11.93 12.87 31.22
C TRP A 424 -12.07 11.36 31.43
N LEU A 425 -11.01 10.68 31.90
CA LEU A 425 -11.09 9.27 32.28
C LEU A 425 -12.08 9.08 33.43
N GLU A 426 -12.08 9.97 34.42
CA GLU A 426 -13.03 9.93 35.52
C GLU A 426 -14.45 10.30 35.07
N PHE A 427 -14.59 11.42 34.36
CA PHE A 427 -15.88 11.95 33.91
C PHE A 427 -16.61 11.01 32.93
N LEU A 428 -15.86 10.22 32.14
CA LEU A 428 -16.42 9.23 31.21
C LEU A 428 -16.48 7.81 31.81
N GLU A 429 -16.25 7.65 33.12
CA GLU A 429 -16.29 6.37 33.85
C GLU A 429 -15.33 5.31 33.29
N LEU A 430 -14.13 5.74 32.89
CA LEU A 430 -13.07 4.91 32.29
C LEU A 430 -11.83 4.74 33.19
N LYS A 431 -11.75 5.46 34.32
CA LYS A 431 -10.60 5.48 35.24
C LYS A 431 -10.11 4.08 35.65
N ASP A 432 -11.03 3.17 35.95
CA ASP A 432 -10.70 1.78 36.36
C ASP A 432 -10.63 0.80 35.18
N LYS A 433 -10.87 1.26 33.95
CA LYS A 433 -10.96 0.43 32.75
C LYS A 433 -9.74 0.56 31.88
N THR A 434 -9.12 1.73 31.82
CA THR A 434 -7.92 1.99 31.02
C THR A 434 -7.04 3.00 31.75
N SER A 435 -5.77 3.01 31.38
CA SER A 435 -4.78 3.96 31.88
C SER A 435 -3.88 4.40 30.73
N VAL A 436 -3.28 5.58 30.90
CA VAL A 436 -2.23 6.05 29.99
C VAL A 436 -0.88 5.64 30.56
N LYS A 437 -0.06 5.01 29.72
CA LYS A 437 1.33 4.69 30.04
C LYS A 437 2.20 5.07 28.86
N ASP A 438 3.26 5.83 29.09
CA ASP A 438 4.20 6.26 28.03
C ASP A 438 3.50 6.98 26.84
N ASN A 439 2.46 7.78 27.12
CA ASN A 439 1.58 8.42 26.13
C ASN A 439 0.84 7.43 25.20
N GLU A 440 0.64 6.19 25.65
CA GLU A 440 -0.18 5.20 24.99
C GLU A 440 -1.35 4.78 25.89
N LEU A 441 -2.54 4.72 25.31
CA LEU A 441 -3.72 4.20 25.98
C LEU A 441 -3.64 2.68 26.05
N THR A 442 -3.71 2.14 27.26
CA THR A 442 -3.72 0.68 27.46
C THR A 442 -5.06 0.13 27.00
N LEU A 443 -5.07 -0.59 25.88
CA LEU A 443 -6.24 -1.32 25.41
C LEU A 443 -6.46 -2.57 26.27
N THR A 444 -7.26 -2.43 27.32
CA THR A 444 -7.89 -3.56 28.00
C THR A 444 -9.07 -4.09 27.18
N LYS A 445 -9.69 -5.21 27.60
CA LYS A 445 -10.93 -5.72 27.00
C LYS A 445 -12.11 -4.78 27.34
N LEU A 446 -12.23 -3.69 26.60
CA LEU A 446 -13.34 -2.72 26.70
C LEU A 446 -14.59 -3.22 25.95
N SER A 447 -15.78 -2.98 26.51
CA SER A 447 -17.06 -3.15 25.81
C SER A 447 -17.20 -2.15 24.65
N THR A 448 -18.15 -2.37 23.72
CA THR A 448 -18.41 -1.43 22.62
C THR A 448 -18.74 -0.02 23.12
N GLY A 449 -19.60 0.09 24.13
CA GLY A 449 -19.94 1.37 24.76
C GLY A 449 -18.71 2.05 25.39
N GLN A 450 -17.85 1.29 26.09
CA GLN A 450 -16.60 1.81 26.67
C GLN A 450 -15.60 2.26 25.59
N LYS A 451 -15.52 1.55 24.45
CA LYS A 451 -14.71 1.98 23.30
C LYS A 451 -15.22 3.29 22.71
N LYS A 452 -16.55 3.49 22.61
CA LYS A 452 -17.14 4.77 22.20
C LYS A 452 -16.87 5.91 23.20
N ARG A 453 -16.90 5.63 24.50
CA ARG A 453 -16.49 6.58 25.54
C ARG A 453 -15.01 6.96 25.41
N LEU A 454 -14.15 6.00 25.11
CA LEU A 454 -12.73 6.28 24.91
C LEU A 454 -12.47 7.07 23.61
N ALA A 455 -13.23 6.80 22.54
CA ALA A 455 -13.17 7.62 21.33
C ALA A 455 -13.63 9.07 21.59
N MET A 456 -14.68 9.25 22.40
CA MET A 456 -15.13 10.56 22.87
C MET A 456 -14.05 11.27 23.69
N LEU A 457 -13.38 10.58 24.60
CA LEU A 457 -12.24 11.12 25.35
C LEU A 457 -11.16 11.65 24.40
N ILE A 458 -10.74 10.85 23.43
CA ILE A 458 -9.70 11.25 22.46
C ILE A 458 -10.16 12.50 21.68
N ALA A 459 -11.40 12.50 21.18
CA ALA A 459 -11.97 13.64 20.46
C ALA A 459 -12.01 14.93 21.31
N LEU A 460 -12.23 14.82 22.62
CA LEU A 460 -12.22 15.94 23.56
C LEU A 460 -10.82 16.47 23.86
N LEU A 461 -9.82 15.58 23.93
CA LEU A 461 -8.42 15.96 24.11
C LEU A 461 -7.83 16.70 22.91
N GLU A 462 -8.45 16.60 21.74
CA GLU A 462 -8.07 17.41 20.57
C GLU A 462 -8.47 18.89 20.69
N GLU A 463 -9.30 19.24 21.68
CA GLU A 463 -9.70 20.62 22.02
C GLU A 463 -10.30 21.44 20.88
N ARG A 464 -10.84 20.78 19.84
CA ARG A 464 -11.47 21.45 18.70
C ARG A 464 -12.83 22.06 19.08
N ASP A 465 -13.20 23.13 18.38
CA ASP A 465 -14.38 23.95 18.66
C ASP A 465 -15.71 23.25 18.36
N ILE A 466 -15.71 22.32 17.39
CA ILE A 466 -16.89 21.60 16.91
C ILE A 466 -16.73 20.12 17.20
N LEU A 467 -17.76 19.52 17.79
CA LEU A 467 -17.86 18.09 18.02
C LEU A 467 -19.01 17.49 17.21
N VAL A 468 -18.69 16.57 16.30
CA VAL A 468 -19.65 15.83 15.50
C VAL A 468 -19.81 14.41 16.05
N LEU A 469 -21.03 13.99 16.33
CA LEU A 469 -21.34 12.68 16.92
C LEU A 469 -22.34 11.94 16.03
N ASP A 470 -21.93 10.81 15.44
CA ASP A 470 -22.83 9.97 14.62
C ASP A 470 -23.33 8.79 15.46
N GLU A 471 -24.59 8.84 15.89
CA GLU A 471 -25.26 7.80 16.67
C GLU A 471 -24.45 7.34 17.89
N TRP A 472 -23.80 8.30 18.57
CA TRP A 472 -22.86 8.00 19.64
C TRP A 472 -23.53 7.29 20.83
N ALA A 473 -24.74 7.72 21.19
CA ALA A 473 -25.50 7.21 22.34
C ALA A 473 -26.08 5.79 22.14
N ALA A 474 -26.14 5.29 20.91
CA ALA A 474 -26.81 4.03 20.56
C ALA A 474 -26.21 2.81 21.28
N ASP A 475 -24.88 2.79 21.51
CA ASP A 475 -24.19 1.69 22.19
C ASP A 475 -24.04 1.90 23.71
N GLN A 476 -24.67 2.94 24.27
CA GLN A 476 -24.60 3.25 25.70
C GLN A 476 -25.76 2.61 26.46
N ASP A 477 -25.47 2.18 27.69
CA ASP A 477 -26.49 1.76 28.65
C ASP A 477 -27.40 2.93 29.05
N PRO A 478 -28.63 2.68 29.53
CA PRO A 478 -29.59 3.75 29.85
C PRO A 478 -29.07 4.79 30.86
N VAL A 479 -28.25 4.37 31.82
CA VAL A 479 -27.72 5.27 32.85
C VAL A 479 -26.72 6.24 32.21
N PHE A 480 -25.78 5.72 31.43
CA PHE A 480 -24.79 6.57 30.76
C PHE A 480 -25.40 7.39 29.61
N ARG A 481 -26.43 6.88 28.94
CA ARG A 481 -27.19 7.64 27.93
C ARG A 481 -27.83 8.88 28.55
N ARG A 482 -28.47 8.73 29.71
CA ARG A 482 -29.01 9.87 30.47
C ARG A 482 -27.90 10.83 30.89
N PHE A 483 -26.77 10.32 31.38
CA PHE A 483 -25.60 11.13 31.71
C PHE A 483 -25.10 11.95 30.52
N PHE A 484 -24.97 11.31 29.35
CA PHE A 484 -24.55 11.94 28.10
C PHE A 484 -25.45 13.15 27.76
N TYR A 485 -26.77 12.95 27.67
CA TYR A 485 -27.71 13.99 27.27
C TYR A 485 -27.97 15.08 28.31
N LYS A 486 -27.92 14.75 29.61
CA LYS A 486 -28.31 15.67 30.69
C LYS A 486 -27.13 16.27 31.45
N LYS A 487 -25.90 15.76 31.27
CA LYS A 487 -24.70 16.28 31.94
C LYS A 487 -23.58 16.60 30.96
N LEU A 488 -23.16 15.63 30.15
CA LEU A 488 -21.99 15.82 29.28
C LEU A 488 -22.26 16.86 28.18
N LEU A 489 -23.35 16.74 27.42
CA LEU A 489 -23.66 17.71 26.36
C LEU A 489 -23.84 19.14 26.89
N PRO A 490 -24.61 19.38 27.98
CA PRO A 490 -24.66 20.70 28.61
C PRO A 490 -23.30 21.24 29.04
N LEU A 491 -22.47 20.42 29.71
CA LEU A 491 -21.13 20.84 30.14
C LEU A 491 -20.26 21.29 28.95
N LEU A 492 -20.24 20.51 27.87
CA LEU A 492 -19.44 20.83 26.68
C LEU A 492 -19.93 22.12 26.01
N LYS A 493 -21.25 22.34 25.99
CA LYS A 493 -21.85 23.57 25.50
C LYS A 493 -21.51 24.78 26.38
N GLU A 494 -21.55 24.64 27.71
CA GLU A 494 -21.12 25.68 28.66
C GLU A 494 -19.64 26.04 28.48
N GLN A 495 -18.81 25.07 28.09
CA GLN A 495 -17.41 25.27 27.70
C GLN A 495 -17.25 25.93 26.31
N GLY A 496 -18.35 26.31 25.65
CA GLY A 496 -18.35 27.01 24.36
C GLY A 496 -18.20 26.10 23.14
N LYS A 497 -18.30 24.77 23.29
CA LYS A 497 -18.26 23.86 22.13
C LYS A 497 -19.55 23.92 21.34
N THR A 498 -19.39 23.82 20.02
CA THR A 498 -20.50 23.59 19.10
C THR A 498 -20.66 22.09 18.91
N ILE A 499 -21.87 21.58 19.05
CA ILE A 499 -22.11 20.14 19.03
C ILE A 499 -23.17 19.83 17.98
N PHE A 500 -22.83 18.91 17.07
CA PHE A 500 -23.75 18.36 16.09
C PHE A 500 -23.88 16.86 16.32
N ALA A 501 -25.05 16.40 16.74
CA ALA A 501 -25.26 14.99 17.07
C ALA A 501 -26.40 14.36 16.26
N ILE A 502 -26.13 13.23 15.63
CA ILE A 502 -27.17 12.36 15.08
C ILE A 502 -27.70 11.49 16.22
N THR A 503 -29.01 11.50 16.42
CA THR A 503 -29.67 10.70 17.45
C THR A 503 -31.10 10.33 17.05
N HIS A 504 -31.58 9.22 17.60
CA HIS A 504 -32.97 8.79 17.54
C HIS A 504 -33.63 8.76 18.93
N ASP A 505 -32.92 9.22 19.98
CA ASP A 505 -33.41 9.17 21.35
C ASP A 505 -34.38 10.34 21.63
N ASP A 506 -35.64 10.13 21.26
CA ASP A 506 -36.75 11.08 21.38
C ASP A 506 -36.92 11.69 22.79
N ALA A 507 -36.68 10.89 23.82
CA ALA A 507 -36.74 11.29 25.23
C ALA A 507 -35.77 12.44 25.61
N TYR A 508 -34.79 12.74 24.75
CA TYR A 508 -33.74 13.73 25.02
C TYR A 508 -33.69 14.88 24.01
N PHE A 509 -34.64 14.98 23.07
CA PHE A 509 -34.73 16.09 22.12
C PHE A 509 -34.89 17.45 22.81
N ASP A 510 -35.31 17.45 24.07
CA ASP A 510 -35.39 18.65 24.88
C ASP A 510 -34.03 19.26 25.24
N SER A 511 -32.95 18.47 25.16
CA SER A 511 -31.58 18.93 25.41
C SER A 511 -31.00 19.78 24.26
N ALA A 512 -31.52 19.69 23.04
CA ALA A 512 -30.98 20.44 21.90
C ALA A 512 -31.58 21.85 21.77
N ASP A 513 -30.77 22.77 21.23
CA ASP A 513 -31.22 24.12 20.87
C ASP A 513 -32.05 24.10 19.60
N ARG A 514 -31.62 23.28 18.63
CA ARG A 514 -32.21 23.18 17.29
C ARG A 514 -32.24 21.72 16.85
N ILE A 515 -33.29 21.35 16.13
CA ILE A 515 -33.48 20.00 15.60
C ILE A 515 -33.67 20.08 14.09
N PHE A 516 -32.83 19.36 13.37
CA PHE A 516 -32.93 19.16 11.93
C PHE A 516 -33.50 17.78 11.64
N LEU A 517 -34.32 17.73 10.59
CA LEU A 517 -34.90 16.50 10.07
C LEU A 517 -34.25 16.16 8.73
N ALA A 518 -33.75 14.93 8.61
CA ALA A 518 -33.32 14.34 7.36
C ALA A 518 -34.38 13.36 6.84
N GLN A 519 -34.94 13.63 5.67
CA GLN A 519 -35.94 12.78 5.02
C GLN A 519 -35.72 12.76 3.50
N ASN A 520 -35.59 11.56 2.91
CA ASN A 520 -35.44 11.38 1.45
C ASN A 520 -34.36 12.26 0.80
N GLY A 521 -33.21 12.44 1.47
CA GLY A 521 -32.12 13.27 0.96
C GLY A 521 -32.31 14.78 1.16
N GLU A 522 -33.42 15.22 1.75
CA GLU A 522 -33.63 16.61 2.17
C GLU A 522 -33.29 16.79 3.65
N ILE A 523 -32.66 17.93 3.97
CA ILE A 523 -32.32 18.32 5.34
C ILE A 523 -32.93 19.69 5.61
N SER A 524 -33.85 19.72 6.57
CA SER A 524 -34.60 20.93 6.93
C SER A 524 -34.65 21.12 8.44
N GLU A 525 -34.66 22.38 8.87
CA GLU A 525 -34.88 22.73 10.27
C GLU A 525 -36.35 22.63 10.65
N LEU A 526 -36.63 21.96 11.76
CA LEU A 526 -37.98 21.93 12.32
C LEU A 526 -38.32 23.30 12.94
N LYS A 527 -39.46 23.87 12.54
CA LYS A 527 -39.95 25.17 13.00
C LYS A 527 -41.39 25.02 13.52
N GLY A 528 -41.74 25.76 14.57
CA GLY A 528 -43.10 25.80 15.12
C GLY A 528 -43.15 25.96 16.64
N GLU A 529 -44.36 26.08 17.19
CA GLU A 529 -44.61 25.92 18.63
C GLU A 529 -44.59 24.41 18.93
N ASN A 530 -43.88 23.96 19.97
CA ASN A 530 -43.63 22.55 20.29
C ASN A 530 -42.82 21.73 19.24
N ILE A 531 -41.69 22.27 18.75
CA ILE A 531 -40.71 21.54 17.90
C ILE A 531 -40.37 20.15 18.44
N LYS A 532 -40.29 20.01 19.78
CA LYS A 532 -39.90 18.78 20.48
C LYS A 532 -40.97 17.69 20.37
N GLU A 533 -42.23 18.07 20.50
CA GLU A 533 -43.37 17.15 20.34
C GLU A 533 -43.54 16.74 18.87
N LEU A 534 -43.35 17.69 17.94
CA LEU A 534 -43.31 17.41 16.51
C LEU A 534 -42.20 16.43 16.15
N ALA A 535 -40.99 16.64 16.67
CA ALA A 535 -39.85 15.75 16.46
C ALA A 535 -40.13 14.33 16.99
N LYS A 536 -40.71 14.21 18.19
CA LYS A 536 -41.10 12.92 18.77
C LYS A 536 -42.11 12.18 17.89
N ASN A 537 -43.19 12.86 17.48
CA ASN A 537 -44.23 12.29 16.63
C ASN A 537 -43.71 11.84 15.24
N LEU A 538 -42.65 12.48 14.74
CA LEU A 538 -42.01 12.08 13.49
C LEU A 538 -41.15 10.83 13.66
N VAL A 539 -40.43 10.71 14.78
CA VAL A 539 -39.61 9.53 15.09
C VAL A 539 -40.47 8.30 15.34
N GLU A 540 -41.62 8.44 15.99
CA GLU A 540 -42.58 7.33 16.16
C GLU A 540 -43.12 6.78 14.83
N LYS A 541 -43.03 7.55 13.74
CA LYS A 541 -43.37 7.11 12.37
C LYS A 541 -42.16 6.59 11.59
N PHE A 542 -40.99 6.54 12.24
CA PHE A 542 -39.76 6.06 11.61
C PHE A 542 -39.66 4.54 11.56
N ASP A 543 -40.23 3.89 12.56
CA ASP A 543 -40.55 2.46 12.57
C ASP A 543 -41.77 2.14 11.69
#